data_AF-A0A2T7D6V0-F1
#
_entry.id   AF-A0A2T7D6V0-F1
#
_cell.length_a   1.000
_cell.length_b   1.000
_cell.length_c   1.000
_cell.angle_alpha   90.00
_cell.angle_beta   90.00
_cell.angle_gamma   90.00
#
_symmetry.space_group_name_H-M   'P 1'
#
loop_
_entity.id
_entity.type
_entity.pdbx_description
1 polymer ?
#
loop_
_entity_poly.entity_id
_entity_poly.type
_entity_poly.pdbx_seq_one_letter_code
_entity_poly.pdbx_strand_id
1 'polypeptide(L)'
;MLFADDVVLVDESRARVNMKLELWRHTLESRGFRLSRTKTEYMMCDFSPTRHEDGDVSLEGQVKDGDIDEDVRHRISAGWLKWRQASGVLCDKKVPQRLKGKFYRTAIRPAMLYGAECWPTKRRHVQQLSVAEMRMLRWFCGHTRRDRVRNEEIRDRVGVAPIEKLIQHRLRWFGHVQRRPPEAPVRSGVLKRGDSVKRGRGRPRLTWDETVKRDLKEWNIAKELAMHRSAWRLAINVPEP
;
A
#
# COMPACT_ATOMS: atom_id res chain seq x y z
N MET A 1 11.27 -10.27 9.74
CA MET A 1 11.20 -9.92 8.30
C MET A 1 12.45 -9.13 7.98
N LEU A 2 13.10 -9.36 6.83
CA LEU A 2 14.35 -8.68 6.48
C LEU A 2 14.25 -8.19 5.04
N PHE A 3 14.51 -6.91 4.82
CA PHE A 3 14.58 -6.30 3.50
C PHE A 3 15.69 -5.24 3.50
N ALA A 4 16.77 -5.49 2.77
CA ALA A 4 17.97 -4.65 2.78
C ALA A 4 18.47 -4.42 4.23
N ASP A 5 18.50 -3.16 4.68
CA ASP A 5 18.86 -2.73 6.03
C ASP A 5 17.68 -2.75 7.02
N ASP A 6 16.44 -2.88 6.55
CA ASP A 6 15.25 -2.91 7.40
C ASP A 6 14.99 -4.32 7.94
N VAL A 7 15.09 -4.45 9.26
CA VAL A 7 14.84 -5.71 9.98
C VAL A 7 13.73 -5.52 11.00
N VAL A 8 12.70 -6.36 10.91
CA VAL A 8 11.61 -6.42 11.89
C VAL A 8 11.74 -7.70 12.71
N LEU A 9 11.94 -7.52 14.02
CA LEU A 9 11.92 -8.58 15.03
C LEU A 9 10.53 -8.66 15.65
N VAL A 10 9.96 -9.86 15.71
CA VAL A 10 8.61 -10.10 16.25
C VAL A 10 8.69 -11.19 17.32
N ASP A 11 8.06 -10.94 18.46
CA ASP A 11 7.89 -11.89 19.55
C ASP A 11 6.64 -11.55 20.38
N GLU A 12 6.22 -12.48 21.24
CA GLU A 12 5.01 -12.38 22.08
C GLU A 12 5.25 -11.54 23.34
N SER A 13 6.50 -11.27 23.71
CA SER A 13 6.83 -10.42 24.85
C SER A 13 7.98 -9.48 24.56
N ARG A 14 7.91 -8.28 25.17
CA ARG A 14 8.97 -7.27 25.09
C ARG A 14 10.33 -7.83 25.50
N ALA A 15 10.37 -8.65 26.55
CA ALA A 15 11.60 -9.29 27.01
C ALA A 15 12.26 -10.16 25.92
N ARG A 16 11.45 -10.94 25.19
CA ARG A 16 11.97 -11.79 24.11
C ARG A 16 12.37 -10.99 22.86
N VAL A 17 11.64 -9.93 22.52
CA VAL A 17 12.05 -8.99 21.46
C VAL A 17 13.41 -8.37 21.82
N ASN A 18 13.59 -7.96 23.08
CA ASN A 18 14.83 -7.32 23.52
C ASN A 18 16.02 -8.31 23.53
N MET A 19 15.81 -9.56 23.96
CA MET A 19 16.82 -10.62 23.86
C MET A 19 17.25 -10.86 22.41
N LYS A 20 16.29 -10.92 21.48
CA LYS A 20 16.56 -11.05 20.04
C LYS A 20 17.32 -9.84 19.51
N LEU A 21 16.93 -8.63 19.90
CA LEU A 21 17.61 -7.39 19.49
C LEU A 21 19.08 -7.40 19.94
N GLU A 22 19.35 -7.79 21.18
CA GLU A 22 20.70 -7.82 21.75
C GLU A 22 21.57 -8.88 21.07
N LEU A 23 21.00 -10.06 20.81
CA LEU A 23 21.68 -11.10 20.03
C LEU A 23 22.06 -10.61 18.62
N TRP A 24 21.13 -9.91 17.96
CA TRP A 24 21.37 -9.33 16.63
C TRP A 24 22.42 -8.22 16.69
N ARG A 25 22.37 -7.36 17.70
CA ARG A 25 23.36 -6.31 17.93
C ARG A 25 24.77 -6.89 18.02
N HIS A 26 24.99 -7.87 18.90
CA HIS A 26 26.28 -8.54 19.04
C HIS A 26 26.75 -9.22 17.75
N THR A 27 25.84 -9.91 17.05
CA THR A 27 26.16 -10.61 15.80
C THR A 27 26.51 -9.65 14.67
N LEU A 28 25.84 -8.50 14.58
CA LEU A 28 26.10 -7.48 13.56
C LEU A 28 27.37 -6.69 13.87
N GLU A 29 27.58 -6.30 15.13
CA GLU A 29 28.78 -5.59 15.57
C GLU A 29 30.05 -6.41 15.39
N SER A 30 30.01 -7.72 15.67
CA SER A 30 31.15 -8.62 15.42
C SER A 30 31.53 -8.73 13.94
N ARG A 31 30.62 -8.36 13.02
CA ARG A 31 30.87 -8.28 11.58
C ARG A 31 31.05 -6.85 11.06
N GLY A 32 31.22 -5.88 11.95
CA GLY A 32 31.47 -4.48 11.61
C GLY A 32 30.23 -3.65 11.27
N PHE A 33 29.02 -4.17 11.47
CA PHE A 33 27.77 -3.44 11.26
C PHE A 33 27.29 -2.77 12.55
N ARG A 34 26.61 -1.61 12.44
CA ARG A 34 26.04 -0.89 13.58
C ARG A 34 24.54 -0.73 13.43
N LEU A 35 23.80 -0.98 14.51
CA LEU A 35 22.37 -0.68 14.59
C LEU A 35 22.14 0.81 14.83
N SER A 36 21.23 1.42 14.07
CA SER A 36 20.87 2.82 14.24
C SER A 36 19.91 2.98 15.43
N ARG A 37 20.37 3.61 16.52
CA ARG A 37 19.55 3.87 17.71
C ARG A 37 18.37 4.81 17.44
N THR A 38 18.48 5.69 16.45
CA THR A 38 17.43 6.66 16.09
C THR A 38 16.37 6.08 15.17
N LYS A 39 16.68 4.99 14.44
CA LYS A 39 15.74 4.31 13.54
C LYS A 39 15.17 3.02 14.10
N THR A 40 15.76 2.48 15.16
CA THR A 40 15.28 1.24 15.80
C THR A 40 14.15 1.58 16.76
N GLU A 41 12.93 1.26 16.37
CA GLU A 41 11.74 1.54 17.17
C GLU A 41 11.09 0.24 17.69
N TYR A 42 10.59 0.30 18.92
CA TYR A 42 9.77 -0.77 19.50
C TYR A 42 8.29 -0.47 19.22
N MET A 43 7.61 -1.39 18.55
CA MET A 43 6.18 -1.31 18.30
C MET A 43 5.47 -2.43 19.04
N MET A 44 4.49 -2.07 19.88
CA MET A 44 3.60 -3.02 20.55
C MET A 44 2.28 -3.10 19.79
N CYS A 45 1.93 -4.31 19.32
CA CYS A 45 0.65 -4.56 18.68
C CYS A 45 -0.26 -5.29 19.68
N ASP A 46 -1.01 -4.52 20.46
CA ASP A 46 -2.07 -5.08 21.31
C ASP A 46 -3.30 -5.40 20.47
N PHE A 47 -3.57 -6.69 20.32
CA PHE A 47 -4.81 -7.20 19.72
C PHE A 47 -5.89 -7.46 20.79
N SER A 48 -5.62 -7.13 22.06
CA SER A 48 -6.56 -7.22 23.18
C SER A 48 -7.44 -5.97 23.30
N PRO A 49 -8.75 -6.11 23.56
CA PRO A 49 -9.68 -4.98 23.69
C PRO A 49 -9.56 -4.23 25.03
N THR A 50 -8.79 -4.75 25.99
CA THR A 50 -8.61 -4.15 27.32
C THR A 50 -7.37 -3.26 27.33
N ARG A 51 -7.60 -1.94 27.37
CA ARG A 51 -6.58 -0.97 27.75
C ARG A 51 -6.22 -1.24 29.21
N HIS A 52 -5.02 -1.75 29.46
CA HIS A 52 -4.42 -1.61 30.78
C HIS A 52 -3.73 -0.25 30.82
N GLU A 53 -4.29 0.65 31.63
CA GLU A 53 -3.57 1.81 32.10
C GLU A 53 -2.53 1.31 33.11
N ASP A 54 -1.27 1.23 32.68
CA ASP A 54 -0.15 1.37 33.61
C ASP A 54 1.09 1.91 32.87
N GLY A 55 1.66 2.99 33.39
CA GLY A 55 3.00 3.49 33.08
C GLY A 55 3.20 4.23 31.75
N ASP A 56 3.19 5.56 31.83
CA ASP A 56 3.57 6.50 30.79
C ASP A 56 5.02 6.28 30.29
N VAL A 57 5.18 5.96 28.99
CA VAL A 57 6.32 6.39 28.15
C VAL A 57 5.82 6.65 26.73
N SER A 58 5.67 7.93 26.41
CA SER A 58 5.53 8.44 25.05
C SER A 58 6.80 8.20 24.23
N LEU A 59 6.67 7.44 23.14
CA LEU A 59 7.34 7.72 21.88
C LEU A 59 6.27 7.52 20.79
N GLU A 60 6.04 8.57 20.01
CA GLU A 60 4.97 8.72 19.03
C GLU A 60 4.93 7.59 18.00
N GLY A 61 4.17 6.56 18.32
CA GLY A 61 3.87 5.45 17.44
C GLY A 61 2.66 4.69 17.97
N GLN A 62 1.69 5.41 18.55
CA GLN A 62 0.35 4.82 18.66
C GLN A 62 -0.02 4.40 17.24
N VAL A 63 -0.15 3.09 17.02
CA VAL A 63 -1.00 2.57 15.95
C VAL A 63 -2.41 2.97 16.36
N LYS A 64 -2.71 4.27 16.19
CA LYS A 64 -4.08 4.74 16.03
C LYS A 64 -4.66 3.83 14.98
N ASP A 65 -5.85 3.30 15.23
CA ASP A 65 -6.67 2.63 14.23
C ASP A 65 -6.61 3.44 12.92
N GLY A 66 -5.67 3.10 12.04
CA GLY A 66 -5.24 3.96 10.95
C GLY A 66 -6.42 4.14 10.02
N ASP A 67 -7.04 5.32 10.05
CA ASP A 67 -8.12 5.58 9.14
C ASP A 67 -7.51 5.67 7.74
N ILE A 68 -7.93 4.75 6.88
CA ILE A 68 -7.51 4.68 5.47
C ILE A 68 -7.70 6.04 4.79
N ASP A 69 -8.66 6.86 5.26
CA ASP A 69 -8.84 8.23 4.77
C ASP A 69 -7.60 9.13 4.98
N GLU A 70 -6.84 8.97 6.06
CA GLU A 70 -5.58 9.71 6.29
C GLU A 70 -4.44 9.18 5.41
N ASP A 71 -4.28 7.86 5.35
CA ASP A 71 -3.29 7.21 4.48
C ASP A 71 -3.48 7.58 3.00
N VAL A 72 -4.72 7.55 2.51
CA VAL A 72 -5.04 7.93 1.13
C VAL A 72 -4.69 9.38 0.88
N ARG A 73 -5.02 10.29 1.80
CA ARG A 73 -4.65 11.71 1.69
C ARG A 73 -3.14 11.89 1.69
N HIS A 74 -2.43 11.21 2.57
CA HIS A 74 -0.97 11.25 2.65
C HIS A 74 -0.32 10.79 1.33
N ARG A 75 -0.78 9.67 0.76
CA ARG A 75 -0.25 9.16 -0.51
C ARG A 75 -0.60 10.03 -1.72
N ILE A 76 -1.79 10.63 -1.75
CA ILE A 76 -2.12 11.65 -2.75
C ILE A 76 -1.15 12.84 -2.65
N SER A 77 -0.86 13.31 -1.44
CA SER A 77 0.11 14.37 -1.21
C SER A 77 1.53 13.98 -1.65
N ALA A 78 1.95 12.74 -1.40
CA ALA A 78 3.23 12.22 -1.88
C ALA A 78 3.31 12.21 -3.42
N GLY A 79 2.22 11.82 -4.10
CA GLY A 79 2.10 11.92 -5.56
C GLY A 79 2.24 13.36 -6.05
N TRP A 80 1.56 14.31 -5.41
CA TRP A 80 1.67 15.73 -5.72
C TRP A 80 3.07 16.30 -5.49
N LEU A 81 3.78 15.82 -4.47
CA LEU A 81 5.17 16.22 -4.24
C LEU A 81 6.06 15.81 -5.41
N LYS A 82 5.94 14.55 -5.88
CA LYS A 82 6.66 14.07 -7.08
C LYS A 82 6.29 14.84 -8.34
N TRP A 83 5.00 15.17 -8.50
CA TRP A 83 4.54 16.02 -9.60
C TRP A 83 5.17 17.42 -9.53
N ARG A 84 5.19 18.05 -8.35
CA ARG A 84 5.72 19.41 -8.16
C ARG A 84 7.20 19.49 -8.45
N GLN A 85 7.98 18.49 -8.03
CA GLN A 85 9.41 18.39 -8.29
C GLN A 85 9.75 18.40 -9.80
N ALA A 86 8.86 17.88 -10.65
CA ALA A 86 9.05 17.84 -12.10
C ALA A 86 8.15 18.83 -12.86
N SER A 87 7.51 19.78 -12.15
CA SER A 87 6.53 20.70 -12.74
C SER A 87 7.07 21.51 -13.92
N GLY A 88 8.35 21.89 -13.92
CA GLY A 88 8.98 22.59 -15.04
C GLY A 88 8.91 21.80 -16.36
N VAL A 89 9.09 20.48 -16.31
CA VAL A 89 8.98 19.58 -17.48
C VAL A 89 7.53 19.21 -17.76
N LEU A 90 6.75 18.96 -16.70
CA LEU A 90 5.37 18.48 -16.83
C LEU A 90 4.40 19.57 -17.31
N CYS A 91 4.69 20.84 -17.05
CA CYS A 91 3.89 21.97 -17.51
C CYS A 91 4.38 22.54 -18.86
N ASP A 92 5.56 22.16 -19.36
CA ASP A 92 6.07 22.63 -20.65
C ASP A 92 5.28 22.01 -21.81
N LYS A 93 4.75 22.85 -22.70
CA LYS A 93 3.99 22.42 -23.89
C LYS A 93 4.89 21.75 -24.96
N LYS A 94 6.20 22.02 -24.94
CA LYS A 94 7.17 21.44 -25.88
C LYS A 94 7.48 19.97 -25.57
N VAL A 95 7.25 19.55 -24.32
CA VAL A 95 7.50 18.18 -23.88
C VAL A 95 6.36 17.27 -24.37
N PRO A 96 6.65 16.18 -25.10
CA PRO A 96 5.62 15.27 -25.59
C PRO A 96 4.79 14.66 -24.46
N GLN A 97 3.46 14.60 -24.65
CA GLN A 97 2.52 14.10 -23.63
C GLN A 97 2.82 12.65 -23.22
N ARG A 98 3.23 11.80 -24.16
CA ARG A 98 3.65 10.41 -23.88
C ARG A 98 4.86 10.33 -22.94
N LEU A 99 5.78 11.29 -22.99
CA LEU A 99 6.91 11.36 -22.07
C LEU A 99 6.46 11.76 -20.66
N LYS A 100 5.53 12.72 -20.55
CA LYS A 100 4.90 13.09 -19.27
C LYS A 100 4.14 11.90 -18.66
N GLY A 101 3.46 11.12 -19.50
CA GLY A 101 2.81 9.87 -19.09
C GLY A 101 3.79 8.82 -18.58
N LYS A 102 4.95 8.67 -19.23
CA LYS A 102 6.03 7.81 -18.74
C LYS A 102 6.50 8.24 -17.35
N PHE A 103 6.75 9.54 -17.14
CA PHE A 103 7.13 10.07 -15.82
C PHE A 103 6.08 9.77 -14.75
N TYR A 104 4.80 9.96 -15.10
CA TYR A 104 3.71 9.65 -14.18
C TYR A 104 3.70 8.17 -13.79
N ARG A 105 3.84 7.24 -14.75
CA ARG A 105 3.92 5.80 -14.47
C ARG A 105 5.10 5.42 -13.60
N THR A 106 6.24 6.07 -13.75
CA THR A 106 7.49 5.69 -13.08
C THR A 106 7.72 6.36 -11.73
N ALA A 107 7.22 7.57 -11.52
CA ALA A 107 7.54 8.37 -10.33
C ALA A 107 6.31 8.76 -9.50
N ILE A 108 5.22 9.17 -10.15
CA ILE A 108 4.04 9.70 -9.45
C ILE A 108 3.12 8.57 -9.00
N ARG A 109 2.72 7.68 -9.92
CA ARG A 109 1.82 6.57 -9.64
C ARG A 109 2.35 5.65 -8.53
N PRO A 110 3.64 5.24 -8.51
CA PRO A 110 4.17 4.44 -7.42
C PRO A 110 4.11 5.15 -6.06
N ALA A 111 4.36 6.47 -6.01
CA ALA A 111 4.24 7.24 -4.78
C ALA A 111 2.80 7.31 -4.25
N MET A 112 1.81 7.40 -5.16
CA MET A 112 0.39 7.40 -4.81
C MET A 112 -0.14 6.03 -4.38
N LEU A 113 0.41 4.95 -4.94
CA LEU A 113 -0.08 3.58 -4.72
C LEU A 113 0.73 2.80 -3.69
N TYR A 114 1.78 3.38 -3.11
CA TYR A 114 2.57 2.71 -2.08
C TYR A 114 1.69 2.32 -0.89
N GLY A 115 1.69 1.03 -0.54
CA GLY A 115 0.88 0.47 0.55
C GLY A 115 -0.59 0.22 0.21
N ALA A 116 -1.07 0.64 -0.97
CA ALA A 116 -2.47 0.50 -1.35
C ALA A 116 -2.94 -0.96 -1.49
N GLU A 117 -2.01 -1.88 -1.72
CA GLU A 117 -2.24 -3.32 -1.78
C GLU A 117 -2.73 -3.94 -0.46
N CYS A 118 -2.49 -3.26 0.67
CA CYS A 118 -2.91 -3.70 2.01
C CYS A 118 -4.16 -2.97 2.52
N TRP A 119 -4.68 -1.97 1.79
CA TRP A 119 -5.84 -1.21 2.24
C TRP A 119 -7.16 -1.93 1.92
N PRO A 120 -8.12 -2.01 2.87
CA PRO A 120 -9.49 -2.39 2.56
C PRO A 120 -10.24 -1.21 1.92
N THR A 121 -9.99 -0.99 0.63
CA THR A 121 -10.50 0.19 -0.09
C THR A 121 -12.01 0.09 -0.37
N LYS A 122 -12.76 1.09 0.10
CA LYS A 122 -14.10 1.49 -0.37
C LYS A 122 -14.04 2.27 -1.70
N ARG A 123 -15.17 2.31 -2.43
CA ARG A 123 -15.31 3.09 -3.68
C ARG A 123 -14.88 4.56 -3.55
N ARG A 124 -15.17 5.21 -2.41
CA ARG A 124 -14.77 6.60 -2.14
C ARG A 124 -13.25 6.82 -2.22
N HIS A 125 -12.43 5.87 -1.75
CA HIS A 125 -10.97 6.02 -1.74
C HIS A 125 -10.40 5.87 -3.14
N VAL A 126 -10.94 4.92 -3.92
CA VAL A 126 -10.60 4.75 -5.34
C VAL A 126 -10.98 6.02 -6.11
N GLN A 127 -12.16 6.59 -5.84
CA GLN A 127 -12.60 7.84 -6.46
C GLN A 127 -11.68 9.02 -6.11
N GLN A 128 -11.22 9.13 -4.85
CA GLN A 128 -10.26 10.17 -4.43
C GLN A 128 -8.94 10.07 -5.21
N LEU A 129 -8.39 8.86 -5.35
CA LEU A 129 -7.20 8.61 -6.15
C LEU A 129 -7.41 8.94 -7.63
N SER A 130 -8.55 8.56 -8.19
CA SER A 130 -8.94 8.83 -9.59
C SER A 130 -9.07 10.33 -9.87
N VAL A 131 -9.67 11.09 -8.95
CA VAL A 131 -9.77 12.55 -9.04
C VAL A 131 -8.39 13.21 -9.00
N ALA A 132 -7.51 12.75 -8.11
CA ALA A 132 -6.14 13.25 -8.03
C ALA A 132 -5.34 12.94 -9.31
N GLU A 133 -5.40 11.69 -9.81
CA GLU A 133 -4.78 11.28 -11.08
C GLU A 133 -5.27 12.18 -12.21
N MET A 134 -6.58 12.26 -12.44
CA MET A 134 -7.13 13.02 -13.56
C MET A 134 -6.80 14.52 -13.48
N ARG A 135 -6.68 15.08 -12.27
CA ARG A 135 -6.23 16.46 -12.11
C ARG A 135 -4.78 16.63 -12.58
N MET A 136 -3.88 15.72 -12.21
CA MET A 136 -2.47 15.76 -12.67
C MET A 136 -2.36 15.54 -14.19
N LEU A 137 -3.08 14.57 -14.74
CA LEU A 137 -3.05 14.25 -16.17
C LEU A 137 -3.60 15.39 -17.04
N ARG A 138 -4.68 16.04 -16.60
CA ARG A 138 -5.22 17.22 -17.29
C ARG A 138 -4.22 18.36 -17.34
N TRP A 139 -3.49 18.58 -16.25
CA TRP A 139 -2.41 19.57 -16.21
C TRP A 139 -1.29 19.27 -17.20
N PHE A 140 -0.91 17.99 -17.38
CA PHE A 140 0.09 17.62 -18.40
C PHE A 140 -0.33 18.05 -19.81
N CYS A 141 -1.60 17.82 -20.12
CA CYS A 141 -2.21 18.16 -21.40
C CYS A 141 -2.59 19.65 -21.51
N GLY A 142 -2.44 20.45 -20.45
CA GLY A 142 -2.88 21.85 -20.44
C GLY A 142 -4.42 22.00 -20.50
N HIS A 143 -5.17 20.97 -20.11
CA HIS A 143 -6.62 20.98 -20.11
C HIS A 143 -7.21 21.38 -18.76
N THR A 144 -8.31 22.12 -18.82
CA THR A 144 -9.11 22.47 -17.65
C THR A 144 -10.39 21.62 -17.57
N ARG A 145 -11.17 21.78 -16.50
CA ARG A 145 -12.50 21.17 -16.42
C ARG A 145 -13.50 21.81 -17.39
N ARG A 146 -13.25 23.05 -17.85
CA ARG A 146 -14.13 23.78 -18.78
C ARG A 146 -14.08 23.21 -20.19
N ASP A 147 -12.97 22.58 -20.55
CA ASP A 147 -12.75 22.02 -21.89
C ASP A 147 -13.63 20.78 -22.15
N ARG A 148 -14.28 20.22 -21.12
CA ARG A 148 -15.22 19.07 -21.20
C ARG A 148 -14.67 17.82 -21.92
N VAL A 149 -13.35 17.71 -22.08
CA VAL A 149 -12.67 16.53 -22.63
C VAL A 149 -12.92 15.31 -21.76
N ARG A 150 -13.22 14.16 -22.37
CA ARG A 150 -13.46 12.90 -21.66
C ARG A 150 -12.22 12.40 -20.93
N ASN A 151 -12.39 11.70 -19.81
CA ASN A 151 -11.26 11.21 -19.02
C ASN A 151 -10.46 10.14 -19.77
N GLU A 152 -11.16 9.29 -20.53
CA GLU A 152 -10.56 8.25 -21.38
C GLU A 152 -9.60 8.88 -22.41
N GLU A 153 -10.05 9.93 -23.10
CA GLU A 153 -9.25 10.63 -24.11
C GLU A 153 -7.98 11.26 -23.53
N ILE A 154 -8.05 11.84 -22.32
CA ILE A 154 -6.85 12.36 -21.64
C ILE A 154 -5.87 11.23 -21.32
N ARG A 155 -6.36 10.09 -20.85
CA ARG A 155 -5.54 8.92 -20.54
C ARG A 155 -4.88 8.35 -21.79
N ASP A 156 -5.60 8.27 -22.90
CA ASP A 156 -5.11 7.78 -24.19
C ASP A 156 -4.03 8.70 -24.77
N ARG A 157 -4.21 10.03 -24.69
CA ARG A 157 -3.20 11.02 -25.12
C ARG A 157 -1.90 10.88 -24.33
N VAL A 158 -2.02 10.69 -23.01
CA VAL A 158 -0.86 10.59 -22.11
C VAL A 158 -0.25 9.18 -22.14
N GLY A 159 -1.00 8.16 -22.52
CA GLY A 159 -0.56 6.76 -22.55
C GLY A 159 -0.48 6.15 -21.15
N VAL A 160 -1.52 6.34 -20.35
CA VAL A 160 -1.60 5.83 -18.97
C VAL A 160 -2.92 5.11 -18.78
N ALA A 161 -2.88 3.92 -18.18
CA ALA A 161 -4.13 3.25 -17.85
C ALA A 161 -4.81 3.89 -16.62
N PRO A 162 -6.01 3.49 -16.22
CA PRO A 162 -6.68 4.07 -15.04
C PRO A 162 -6.02 3.68 -13.70
N ILE A 163 -5.98 4.58 -12.72
CA ILE A 163 -5.45 4.28 -11.36
C ILE A 163 -6.26 3.19 -10.63
N GLU A 164 -7.50 2.95 -11.05
CA GLU A 164 -8.37 1.87 -10.60
C GLU A 164 -7.70 0.47 -10.74
N LYS A 165 -6.63 0.36 -11.55
CA LYS A 165 -5.69 -0.78 -11.57
C LYS A 165 -4.99 -1.06 -10.23
N LEU A 166 -5.20 -0.27 -9.17
CA LEU A 166 -4.77 -0.66 -7.82
C LEU A 166 -5.27 -2.06 -7.41
N ILE A 167 -6.39 -2.52 -7.97
CA ILE A 167 -6.93 -3.87 -7.77
C ILE A 167 -5.90 -4.92 -8.24
N GLN A 168 -5.25 -4.69 -9.37
CA GLN A 168 -4.17 -5.57 -9.87
C GLN A 168 -3.02 -5.67 -8.87
N HIS A 169 -2.61 -4.57 -8.24
CA HIS A 169 -1.56 -4.57 -7.22
C HIS A 169 -1.97 -5.40 -6.00
N ARG A 170 -3.20 -5.19 -5.50
CA ARG A 170 -3.75 -5.97 -4.39
C ARG A 170 -3.88 -7.46 -4.72
N LEU A 171 -4.36 -7.82 -5.91
CA LEU A 171 -4.44 -9.23 -6.35
C LEU A 171 -3.06 -9.84 -6.58
N ARG A 172 -2.08 -9.06 -7.05
CA ARG A 172 -0.68 -9.51 -7.14
C ARG A 172 -0.11 -9.83 -5.76
N TRP A 173 -0.35 -8.97 -4.77
CA TRP A 173 0.02 -9.19 -3.37
C TRP A 173 -0.71 -10.41 -2.79
N PHE A 174 -2.03 -10.52 -2.98
CA PHE A 174 -2.81 -11.66 -2.54
C PHE A 174 -2.27 -12.99 -3.06
N GLY A 175 -1.98 -13.06 -4.37
CA GLY A 175 -1.37 -14.26 -4.94
C GLY A 175 -0.01 -14.56 -4.32
N HIS A 176 0.80 -13.53 -4.01
CA HIS A 176 2.06 -13.72 -3.29
C HIS A 176 1.81 -14.34 -1.90
N VAL A 177 0.89 -13.79 -1.11
CA VAL A 177 0.54 -14.27 0.23
C VAL A 177 0.05 -15.72 0.19
N GLN A 178 -0.85 -16.08 -0.74
CA GLN A 178 -1.41 -17.44 -0.82
C GLN A 178 -0.36 -18.51 -1.10
N ARG A 179 0.68 -18.18 -1.87
CA ARG A 179 1.76 -19.12 -2.22
C ARG A 179 2.84 -19.24 -1.13
N ARG A 180 2.79 -18.44 -0.07
CA ARG A 180 3.71 -18.58 1.08
C ARG A 180 3.26 -19.74 1.97
N PRO A 181 4.19 -20.44 2.65
CA PRO A 181 3.82 -21.47 3.62
C PRO A 181 2.99 -20.88 4.78
N PRO A 182 2.06 -21.63 5.40
CA PRO A 182 1.20 -21.16 6.51
C PRO A 182 1.97 -20.54 7.68
N GLU A 183 3.18 -21.04 7.95
CA GLU A 183 4.08 -20.61 9.03
C GLU A 183 4.75 -19.27 8.70
N ALA A 184 4.70 -18.81 7.46
CA ALA A 184 5.27 -17.52 7.10
C ALA A 184 4.53 -16.39 7.83
N PRO A 185 5.25 -15.45 8.49
CA PRO A 185 4.63 -14.31 9.19
C PRO A 185 3.69 -13.49 8.29
N VAL A 186 4.05 -13.34 7.01
CA VAL A 186 3.24 -12.64 5.99
C VAL A 186 1.88 -13.30 5.77
N ARG A 187 1.77 -14.62 5.92
CA ARG A 187 0.52 -15.38 5.78
C ARG A 187 -0.23 -15.43 7.11
N SER A 188 0.48 -15.61 8.22
CA SER A 188 -0.09 -15.65 9.56
C SER A 188 -0.69 -14.30 10.00
N GLY A 189 0.00 -13.18 9.78
CA GLY A 189 -0.48 -11.84 10.18
C GLY A 189 -1.62 -11.29 9.32
N VAL A 190 -1.80 -11.81 8.10
CA VAL A 190 -2.88 -11.38 7.17
C VAL A 190 -4.13 -12.24 7.31
N LEU A 191 -3.99 -13.55 7.61
CA LEU A 191 -5.10 -14.51 7.61
C LEU A 191 -5.58 -14.94 9.01
N LYS A 192 -4.76 -14.83 10.06
CA LYS A 192 -5.18 -15.21 11.42
C LYS A 192 -5.77 -14.02 12.14
N ARG A 193 -7.10 -13.89 12.06
CA ARG A 193 -7.85 -13.16 13.09
C ARG A 193 -8.27 -14.19 14.14
N GLY A 194 -8.02 -13.91 15.42
CA GLY A 194 -8.58 -14.75 16.49
C GLY A 194 -10.11 -14.75 16.36
N ASP A 195 -10.71 -15.93 16.37
CA ASP A 195 -12.17 -16.14 16.27
C ASP A 195 -12.98 -15.49 17.41
N SER A 196 -12.29 -14.89 18.39
CA SER A 196 -12.83 -14.42 19.67
C SER A 196 -13.11 -12.90 19.77
N VAL A 197 -13.15 -12.16 18.66
CA VAL A 197 -13.52 -10.73 18.71
C VAL A 197 -15.04 -10.58 18.65
N LYS A 198 -15.68 -10.35 19.80
CA LYS A 198 -17.10 -9.96 19.87
C LYS A 198 -17.32 -8.72 19.01
N ARG A 199 -18.15 -8.83 17.96
CA ARG A 199 -18.47 -7.71 17.07
C ARG A 199 -19.33 -6.70 17.84
N GLY A 200 -18.91 -5.44 17.86
CA GLY A 200 -19.74 -4.35 18.38
C GLY A 200 -21.05 -4.20 17.59
N ARG A 201 -22.06 -3.57 18.20
CA ARG A 201 -23.32 -3.22 17.50
C ARG A 201 -23.04 -2.24 16.36
N GLY A 202 -23.53 -2.53 15.16
CA GLY A 202 -23.38 -1.70 13.96
C GLY A 202 -22.84 -2.45 12.74
N ARG A 203 -22.65 -1.75 11.61
CA ARG A 203 -22.07 -2.32 10.40
C ARG A 203 -20.58 -2.61 10.63
N PRO A 204 -20.10 -3.86 10.46
CA PRO A 204 -18.69 -4.19 10.60
C PRO A 204 -17.80 -3.37 9.66
N ARG A 205 -16.57 -3.06 10.09
CA ARG A 205 -15.55 -2.44 9.23
C ARG A 205 -15.22 -3.39 8.09
N LEU A 206 -15.06 -2.84 6.88
CA LEU A 206 -14.65 -3.59 5.70
C LEU A 206 -13.23 -4.15 5.93
N THR A 207 -13.09 -5.46 5.80
CA THR A 207 -11.80 -6.15 5.96
C THR A 207 -11.05 -6.28 4.64
N TRP A 208 -9.74 -6.55 4.73
CA TRP A 208 -8.92 -6.77 3.54
C TRP A 208 -9.38 -8.02 2.78
N ASP A 209 -9.70 -9.11 3.48
CA ASP A 209 -10.24 -10.33 2.86
C ASP A 209 -11.56 -10.10 2.13
N GLU A 210 -12.51 -9.35 2.72
CA GLU A 210 -13.75 -8.98 2.04
C GLU A 210 -13.51 -8.12 0.80
N THR A 211 -12.49 -7.26 0.86
CA THR A 211 -12.08 -6.43 -0.28
C THR A 211 -11.53 -7.30 -1.41
N VAL A 212 -10.63 -8.24 -1.10
CA VAL A 212 -10.08 -9.19 -2.09
C VAL A 212 -11.18 -10.07 -2.67
N LYS A 213 -12.10 -10.59 -1.84
CA LYS A 213 -13.25 -11.39 -2.33
C LYS A 213 -14.09 -10.60 -3.33
N ARG A 214 -14.33 -9.31 -3.08
CA ARG A 214 -15.06 -8.44 -4.01
C ARG A 214 -14.29 -8.26 -5.32
N ASP A 215 -12.98 -8.04 -5.26
CA ASP A 215 -12.15 -7.88 -6.46
C ASP A 215 -12.11 -9.14 -7.32
N LEU A 216 -11.96 -10.32 -6.69
CA LEU A 216 -12.00 -11.60 -7.38
C LEU A 216 -13.33 -11.81 -8.10
N LYS A 217 -14.44 -11.42 -7.46
CA LYS A 217 -15.77 -11.47 -8.07
C LYS A 217 -15.91 -10.49 -9.23
N GLU A 218 -15.42 -9.25 -9.07
CA GLU A 218 -15.47 -8.21 -10.10
C GLU A 218 -14.64 -8.59 -11.35
N TRP A 219 -13.54 -9.31 -11.16
CA TRP A 219 -12.65 -9.76 -12.24
C TRP A 219 -12.95 -11.18 -12.72
N ASN A 220 -13.93 -11.85 -12.10
CA ASN A 220 -14.29 -13.23 -12.39
C ASN A 220 -13.10 -14.21 -12.30
N ILE A 221 -12.27 -14.07 -11.26
CA ILE A 221 -11.07 -14.89 -11.04
C ILE A 221 -11.31 -15.86 -9.87
N ALA A 222 -11.09 -17.15 -10.11
CA ALA A 222 -11.12 -18.17 -9.07
C ALA A 222 -9.96 -17.98 -8.07
N LYS A 223 -10.23 -18.12 -6.77
CA LYS A 223 -9.23 -17.95 -5.71
C LYS A 223 -8.09 -18.96 -5.84
N GLU A 224 -8.42 -20.17 -6.26
CA GLU A 224 -7.56 -21.34 -6.43
C GLU A 224 -6.49 -21.08 -7.49
N LEU A 225 -6.80 -20.24 -8.49
CA LEU A 225 -5.87 -19.84 -9.54
C LEU A 225 -4.62 -19.15 -8.97
N ALA A 226 -4.69 -18.59 -7.76
CA ALA A 226 -3.56 -17.96 -7.08
C ALA A 226 -2.38 -18.94 -6.87
N MET A 227 -2.62 -20.25 -6.83
CA MET A 227 -1.54 -21.24 -6.71
C MET A 227 -0.72 -21.37 -8.00
N HIS A 228 -1.34 -21.16 -9.17
CA HIS A 228 -0.69 -21.26 -10.47
C HIS A 228 -0.11 -19.91 -10.90
N ARG A 229 1.21 -19.71 -10.69
CA ARG A 229 1.86 -18.41 -10.89
C ARG A 229 1.68 -17.80 -12.29
N SER A 230 1.78 -18.62 -13.35
CA SER A 230 1.63 -18.18 -14.74
C SER A 230 0.19 -17.79 -15.06
N ALA A 231 -0.77 -18.67 -14.76
CA ALA A 231 -2.19 -18.42 -14.97
C ALA A 231 -2.70 -17.22 -14.14
N TRP A 232 -2.25 -17.10 -12.88
CA TRP A 232 -2.52 -15.94 -12.04
C TRP A 232 -2.03 -14.65 -12.67
N ARG A 233 -0.77 -14.64 -13.15
CA ARG A 233 -0.19 -13.46 -13.78
C ARG A 233 -0.99 -13.05 -15.01
N LEU A 234 -1.40 -14.00 -15.85
CA LEU A 234 -2.23 -13.72 -17.02
C LEU A 234 -3.61 -13.16 -16.62
N ALA A 235 -4.27 -13.77 -15.63
CA ALA A 235 -5.61 -13.37 -15.20
C ALA A 235 -5.65 -11.96 -14.59
N ILE A 236 -4.60 -11.55 -13.85
CA ILE A 236 -4.56 -10.22 -13.23
C ILE A 236 -3.90 -9.16 -14.13
N ASN A 237 -3.33 -9.53 -15.28
CA ASN A 237 -2.55 -8.58 -16.07
C ASN A 237 -3.47 -7.61 -16.82
N VAL A 238 -3.31 -6.32 -16.56
CA VAL A 238 -3.90 -5.29 -17.41
C VAL A 238 -2.77 -4.52 -18.10
N PRO A 239 -2.60 -4.65 -19.43
CA PRO A 239 -1.53 -4.00 -20.15
C PRO A 239 -1.60 -2.47 -20.01
N GLU A 240 -0.43 -1.82 -19.92
CA GLU A 240 -0.35 -0.36 -20.10
C GLU A 240 -0.27 -0.04 -21.61
N PRO A 241 -0.95 1.02 -22.07
CA PRO A 241 -0.86 1.48 -23.45
C PRO A 241 0.41 2.32 -23.74
#